data_AF-A0A100W822-F1
#
_entry.id   AF-A0A100W822-F1
#
_cell.length_a   1.000
_cell.length_b   1.000
_cell.length_c   1.000
_cell.angle_alpha   90.00
_cell.angle_beta   90.00
_cell.angle_gamma   90.00
#
_symmetry.space_group_name_H-M   'P 1'
#
loop_
_entity.id
_entity.type
_entity.pdbx_description
1 polymer ?
#
loop_
_entity_poly.entity_id
_entity_poly.type
_entity_poly.pdbx_seq_one_letter_code
_entity_poly.pdbx_strand_id
1 'polypeptide(L)'
;MLDVEGFTPAVRYTGATRHRSGGNEQDAGFHAQSHIPEPKWGQHPHRTPESRFRVAQKLVRGTAWTAARIEDMTPEPRRLATLRRQRSRATAAAIMASAVIAGCTTADPAAQHDTGPATVSTPVPVGECAALHGDGHDDALSAAVARCGDGMTYTVAAHTDVAGNCPSPADATVFVEPFADRLTARLCMVPNLMTGQCYAFGIPTGIYAQTPCASAGAATIRIEERFEVSDAHACTDAPPSRTMVYRSVPRTYCLSYPGIGER
;
A
#
# COMPACT_ATOMS: atom_id res chain seq x y z
N MET A 1 45.26 14.41 15.65
CA MET A 1 46.07 15.48 15.05
C MET A 1 46.65 14.92 13.76
N LEU A 2 45.96 15.17 12.65
CA LEU A 2 46.43 15.21 11.27
C LEU A 2 45.20 15.63 10.44
N ASP A 3 45.22 16.91 10.05
CA ASP A 3 44.33 17.59 9.14
C ASP A 3 44.35 16.98 7.74
N VAL A 4 43.19 16.92 7.07
CA VAL A 4 43.09 16.97 5.61
C VAL A 4 41.86 17.79 5.23
N GLU A 5 42.13 19.03 4.83
CA GLU A 5 41.25 19.93 4.06
C GLU A 5 40.85 19.23 2.74
N GLY A 6 39.59 19.29 2.27
CA GLY A 6 38.99 20.48 1.68
C GLY A 6 38.99 20.34 0.15
N PHE A 7 37.85 19.96 -0.45
CA PHE A 7 37.61 20.16 -1.88
C PHE A 7 36.11 20.28 -2.19
N THR A 8 35.67 21.51 -2.44
CA THR A 8 34.37 21.85 -3.03
C THR A 8 34.57 22.26 -4.49
N PRO A 9 33.81 21.73 -5.45
CA PRO A 9 33.68 22.36 -6.75
C PRO A 9 32.44 23.26 -6.80
N ALA A 10 32.67 24.55 -7.03
CA ALA A 10 31.67 25.52 -7.43
C ALA A 10 31.38 25.36 -8.94
N VAL A 11 30.13 25.10 -9.31
CA VAL A 11 29.68 25.16 -10.71
C VAL A 11 28.99 26.49 -10.95
N ARG A 12 29.65 27.36 -11.74
CA ARG A 12 29.09 28.59 -12.30
C ARG A 12 28.19 28.24 -13.49
N TYR A 13 26.91 28.57 -13.42
CA TYR A 13 26.06 28.66 -14.62
C TYR A 13 25.97 30.13 -15.04
N THR A 14 26.58 30.45 -16.18
CA THR A 14 26.41 31.72 -16.88
C THR A 14 25.07 31.74 -17.60
N GLY A 15 24.23 32.73 -17.27
CA GLY A 15 22.96 32.98 -17.92
C GLY A 15 23.11 33.51 -19.34
N ALA A 16 22.17 33.11 -20.21
CA ALA A 16 21.94 33.70 -21.51
C ALA A 16 20.50 34.22 -21.58
N THR A 17 20.34 35.51 -21.33
CA THR A 17 19.16 36.30 -21.67
C THR A 17 19.08 36.49 -23.19
N ARG A 18 17.96 36.10 -23.81
CA ARG A 18 17.58 36.60 -25.14
C ARG A 18 16.24 37.34 -25.05
N HIS A 19 16.35 38.66 -25.04
CA HIS A 19 15.31 39.57 -25.50
C HIS A 19 15.15 39.43 -27.02
N ARG A 20 13.90 39.32 -27.51
CA ARG A 20 13.56 39.83 -28.85
C ARG A 20 12.12 40.35 -28.84
N SER A 21 12.00 41.67 -28.93
CA SER A 21 10.75 42.39 -29.20
C SER A 21 10.32 42.20 -30.66
N GLY A 22 9.00 42.09 -30.84
CA GLY A 22 8.18 42.94 -31.72
C GLY A 22 8.28 42.77 -33.24
N GLY A 23 7.11 42.63 -33.89
CA GLY A 23 6.91 43.08 -35.26
C GLY A 23 5.93 42.26 -36.11
N ASN A 24 4.68 42.73 -36.17
CA ASN A 24 3.76 42.82 -37.31
C ASN A 24 3.44 41.63 -38.24
N GLU A 25 2.13 41.37 -38.33
CA GLU A 25 1.29 41.52 -39.54
C GLU A 25 1.74 40.79 -40.81
N GLN A 26 0.98 39.75 -41.20
CA GLN A 26 0.22 39.74 -42.47
C GLN A 26 -0.45 38.39 -42.73
N ASP A 27 -1.68 38.50 -43.24
CA ASP A 27 -2.48 37.48 -43.87
C ASP A 27 -1.70 36.67 -44.92
N ALA A 28 -1.82 35.35 -44.85
CA ALA A 28 -1.83 34.49 -46.03
C ALA A 28 -2.45 33.13 -45.67
N GLY A 29 -3.66 32.90 -46.17
CA GLY A 29 -4.27 31.57 -46.17
C GLY A 29 -3.38 30.58 -46.93
N PHE A 30 -2.98 29.51 -46.25
CA PHE A 30 -2.36 28.35 -46.86
C PHE A 30 -3.23 27.12 -46.56
N HIS A 31 -4.04 26.72 -47.54
CA HIS A 31 -4.60 25.38 -47.60
C HIS A 31 -3.46 24.39 -47.88
N ALA A 32 -2.89 23.83 -46.82
CA ALA A 32 -2.03 22.65 -46.92
C ALA A 32 -2.89 21.39 -46.69
N GLN A 33 -3.33 20.77 -47.78
CA GLN A 33 -3.84 19.40 -47.77
C GLN A 33 -2.67 18.45 -47.47
N SER A 34 -2.54 18.04 -46.21
CA SER A 34 -1.66 16.95 -45.81
C SER A 34 -2.33 15.61 -46.16
N HIS A 35 -1.98 15.07 -47.33
CA HIS A 35 -2.19 13.66 -47.62
C HIS A 35 -1.28 12.84 -46.70
N ILE A 36 -1.85 12.32 -45.61
CA ILE A 36 -1.23 11.27 -44.79
C ILE A 36 -1.45 9.94 -45.53
N PRO A 37 -0.41 9.22 -45.95
CA PRO A 37 -0.59 7.88 -46.52
C PRO A 37 -1.06 6.93 -45.42
N GLU A 38 -2.19 6.25 -45.67
CA GLU A 38 -2.72 5.21 -44.80
C GLU A 38 -1.67 4.08 -44.61
N PRO A 39 -1.38 3.66 -43.38
CA PRO A 39 -0.60 2.46 -43.15
C PRO A 39 -1.41 1.25 -43.63
N LYS A 40 -0.90 0.57 -44.66
CA LYS A 40 -1.40 -0.74 -45.09
C LYS A 40 -1.13 -1.76 -43.99
N TRP A 41 -2.13 -1.97 -43.13
CA TRP A 41 -2.16 -3.11 -42.24
C TRP A 41 -2.26 -4.38 -43.09
N GLY A 42 -1.14 -5.09 -43.20
CA GLY A 42 -1.10 -6.41 -43.80
C GLY A 42 -2.09 -7.32 -43.10
N GLN A 43 -3.01 -7.89 -43.89
CA GLN A 43 -3.93 -8.92 -43.46
C GLN A 43 -3.11 -10.12 -42.95
N HIS A 44 -3.06 -10.29 -41.63
CA HIS A 44 -2.59 -11.53 -41.04
C HIS A 44 -3.71 -12.58 -41.18
N PRO A 45 -3.40 -13.78 -41.72
CA PRO A 45 -4.40 -14.83 -41.83
C PRO A 45 -4.84 -15.28 -40.43
N HIS A 46 -6.16 -15.32 -40.24
CA HIS A 46 -6.83 -15.92 -39.09
C HIS A 46 -6.29 -17.33 -38.84
N ARG A 47 -5.52 -17.51 -37.76
CA ARG A 47 -5.25 -18.83 -37.19
C ARG A 47 -6.42 -19.23 -36.31
N THR A 48 -7.08 -20.31 -36.70
CA THR A 48 -8.17 -20.95 -35.94
C THR A 48 -7.66 -21.58 -34.62
N PRO A 49 -8.54 -21.80 -33.62
CA PRO A 49 -8.12 -22.11 -32.24
C PRO A 49 -7.78 -23.58 -31.94
N GLU A 50 -7.82 -24.50 -32.91
CA GLU A 50 -7.91 -25.94 -32.58
C GLU A 50 -6.58 -26.71 -32.43
N SER A 51 -5.41 -26.07 -32.56
CA SER A 51 -4.15 -26.83 -32.61
C SER A 51 -3.28 -26.79 -31.34
N ARG A 52 -3.80 -26.37 -30.18
CA ARG A 52 -3.02 -26.32 -28.91
C ARG A 52 -3.22 -27.50 -27.96
N PHE A 53 -4.12 -28.44 -28.26
CA PHE A 53 -4.36 -29.63 -27.45
C PHE A 53 -3.75 -30.88 -28.10
N ARG A 54 -2.42 -30.98 -28.20
CA ARG A 54 -1.75 -32.28 -28.49
C ARG A 54 -0.21 -32.30 -28.38
N VAL A 55 0.42 -31.50 -27.50
CA VAL A 55 1.86 -31.67 -27.21
C VAL A 55 2.17 -31.40 -25.74
N ALA A 56 1.65 -32.25 -24.83
CA ALA A 56 2.12 -32.32 -23.44
C ALA A 56 1.81 -33.67 -22.76
N GLN A 57 1.66 -34.75 -23.53
CA GLN A 57 1.54 -36.11 -23.00
C GLN A 57 2.62 -37.00 -23.62
N LYS A 58 3.87 -36.79 -23.21
CA LYS A 58 4.95 -37.80 -23.31
C LYS A 58 6.24 -37.24 -22.72
N LEU A 59 6.36 -37.27 -21.39
CA LEU A 59 7.65 -37.38 -20.69
C LEU A 59 7.39 -37.66 -19.21
N VAL A 60 6.76 -38.81 -18.95
CA VAL A 60 6.96 -39.55 -17.71
C VAL A 60 7.91 -40.68 -18.07
N ARG A 61 9.16 -40.60 -17.61
CA ARG A 61 10.03 -41.75 -17.31
C ARG A 61 11.37 -41.27 -16.74
N GLY A 62 11.56 -41.53 -15.44
CA GLY A 62 12.84 -41.99 -14.91
C GLY A 62 13.79 -40.93 -14.37
N THR A 63 13.52 -40.41 -13.18
CA THR A 63 14.59 -40.17 -12.20
C THR A 63 14.12 -40.67 -10.84
N ALA A 64 14.71 -41.80 -10.43
CA ALA A 64 14.56 -42.37 -9.11
C ALA A 64 15.25 -41.45 -8.10
N TRP A 65 14.46 -40.69 -7.33
CA TRP A 65 14.96 -40.02 -6.15
C TRP A 65 14.92 -41.01 -4.99
N THR A 66 16.11 -41.39 -4.56
CA THR A 66 16.40 -42.06 -3.29
C THR A 66 15.65 -41.38 -2.15
N ALA A 67 14.80 -42.16 -1.48
CA ALA A 67 14.15 -41.80 -0.23
C ALA A 67 15.21 -41.50 0.83
N ALA A 68 15.50 -40.22 1.03
CA ALA A 68 16.16 -39.77 2.25
C ALA A 68 15.15 -39.94 3.39
N ARG A 69 15.43 -40.92 4.23
CA ARG A 69 14.85 -41.19 5.54
C ARG A 69 14.90 -39.90 6.37
N ILE A 70 13.79 -39.17 6.42
CA ILE A 70 13.59 -38.10 7.41
C ILE A 70 13.19 -38.82 8.70
N GLU A 71 14.16 -38.89 9.61
CA GLU A 71 13.98 -39.32 10.98
C GLU A 71 13.02 -38.33 11.67
N ASP A 72 11.80 -38.79 11.87
CA ASP A 72 11.05 -38.72 13.12
C ASP A 72 11.51 -37.64 14.13
N MET A 73 11.17 -36.37 13.86
CA MET A 73 11.17 -35.33 14.89
C MET A 73 9.82 -35.30 15.58
N THR A 74 9.64 -36.24 16.51
CA THR A 74 8.63 -36.16 17.55
C THR A 74 8.99 -35.00 18.51
N PRO A 75 8.08 -34.04 18.77
CA PRO A 75 8.29 -33.07 19.84
C PRO A 75 8.13 -33.77 21.20
N GLU A 76 9.23 -33.87 21.95
CA GLU A 76 9.25 -34.42 23.30
C GLU A 76 8.43 -33.53 24.27
N PRO A 77 7.41 -34.07 24.98
CA PRO A 77 6.63 -33.30 25.95
C PRO A 77 7.25 -33.46 27.33
N ARG A 78 8.37 -32.77 27.63
CA ARG A 78 8.96 -32.77 28.97
C ARG A 78 9.60 -31.44 29.33
N ARG A 79 8.84 -30.61 30.08
CA ARG A 79 9.25 -29.89 31.31
C ARG A 79 8.32 -28.68 31.58
N LEU A 80 7.06 -28.95 31.92
CA LEU A 80 6.18 -27.96 32.58
C LEU A 80 5.60 -28.56 33.85
N ALA A 81 6.49 -28.97 34.76
CA ALA A 81 6.13 -29.36 36.11
C ALA A 81 7.28 -29.03 37.05
N THR A 82 7.31 -27.80 37.59
CA THR A 82 7.75 -27.43 38.96
C THR A 82 8.04 -25.92 39.08
N LEU A 83 7.00 -25.10 39.08
CA LEU A 83 7.00 -23.87 39.89
C LEU A 83 5.70 -23.81 40.68
N ARG A 84 5.55 -24.79 41.56
CA ARG A 84 4.58 -24.78 42.65
C ARG A 84 5.19 -23.96 43.79
N ARG A 85 4.39 -23.07 44.35
CA ARG A 85 4.40 -22.70 45.77
C ARG A 85 5.69 -22.08 46.31
N GLN A 86 5.72 -20.75 46.40
CA GLN A 86 6.07 -20.08 47.66
C GLN A 86 5.88 -18.58 47.53
N ARG A 87 4.76 -18.08 48.05
CA ARG A 87 4.74 -17.02 49.08
C ARG A 87 3.29 -16.71 49.44
N SER A 88 2.85 -17.51 50.39
CA SER A 88 1.71 -17.27 51.25
C SER A 88 1.90 -16.00 52.09
N ARG A 89 0.80 -15.24 52.20
CA ARG A 89 0.25 -14.61 53.42
C ARG A 89 1.04 -13.48 54.09
N ALA A 90 0.41 -12.30 54.10
CA ALA A 90 0.16 -11.37 55.23
C ALA A 90 -0.31 -10.04 54.59
N THR A 91 -1.33 -9.29 55.02
CA THR A 91 -2.19 -9.29 56.21
C THR A 91 -3.38 -8.35 55.91
N ALA A 92 -4.48 -8.54 56.63
CA ALA A 92 -5.71 -7.77 56.56
C ALA A 92 -5.68 -6.44 57.35
N ALA A 93 -6.78 -5.68 57.21
CA ALA A 93 -7.28 -4.52 57.99
C ALA A 93 -6.75 -3.14 57.53
N ALA A 94 -7.52 -2.05 57.48
CA ALA A 94 -8.82 -1.69 58.09
C ALA A 94 -9.48 -0.55 57.26
N ILE A 95 -10.81 -0.54 57.05
CA ILE A 95 -11.85 0.25 57.75
C ILE A 95 -11.88 1.78 57.41
N MET A 96 -13.00 2.16 56.76
CA MET A 96 -13.80 3.41 56.80
C MET A 96 -13.17 4.77 56.46
N ALA A 97 -13.76 5.47 55.47
CA ALA A 97 -14.58 6.66 55.74
C ALA A 97 -15.29 7.14 54.46
N SER A 98 -16.60 7.32 54.57
CA SER A 98 -17.50 7.91 53.60
C SER A 98 -17.25 9.42 53.46
N ALA A 99 -17.16 9.91 52.22
CA ALA A 99 -17.42 11.31 51.91
C ALA A 99 -18.28 11.38 50.64
N VAL A 100 -19.57 11.64 50.84
CA VAL A 100 -20.52 12.01 49.80
C VAL A 100 -20.15 13.41 49.33
N ILE A 101 -19.59 13.53 48.13
CA ILE A 101 -19.58 14.80 47.39
C ILE A 101 -20.53 14.61 46.21
N ALA A 102 -21.73 15.16 46.37
CA ALA A 102 -22.64 15.43 45.26
C ALA A 102 -22.00 16.53 44.39
N GLY A 103 -21.20 16.12 43.41
CA GLY A 103 -20.69 16.97 42.35
C GLY A 103 -21.42 16.65 41.05
N CYS A 104 -22.12 17.63 40.48
CA CYS A 104 -22.67 17.56 39.14
C CYS A 104 -21.53 17.38 38.13
N THR A 105 -21.25 16.15 37.73
CA THR A 105 -20.45 15.86 36.55
C THR A 105 -21.39 15.74 35.36
N THR A 106 -21.29 16.70 34.44
CA THR A 106 -21.70 16.50 33.06
C THR A 106 -21.02 15.24 32.56
N ALA A 107 -21.81 14.22 32.25
CA ALA A 107 -21.32 12.99 31.67
C ALA A 107 -20.69 13.31 30.31
N ASP A 108 -19.36 13.31 30.27
CA ASP A 108 -18.62 13.08 29.04
C ASP A 108 -19.01 11.68 28.53
N PRO A 109 -19.48 11.53 27.29
CA PRO A 109 -19.63 10.21 26.69
C PRO A 109 -18.23 9.67 26.39
N ALA A 110 -17.62 9.04 27.40
CA ALA A 110 -16.53 8.12 27.18
C ALA A 110 -17.04 7.04 26.22
N ALA A 111 -16.54 7.09 24.98
CA ALA A 111 -16.76 6.11 23.95
C ALA A 111 -16.39 4.72 24.49
N GLN A 112 -17.43 3.98 24.88
CA GLN A 112 -17.34 2.59 25.24
C GLN A 112 -17.14 1.81 23.94
N HIS A 113 -15.88 1.51 23.62
CA HIS A 113 -15.53 0.55 22.57
C HIS A 113 -15.93 -0.84 23.05
N ASP A 114 -17.21 -1.16 22.84
CA ASP A 114 -17.78 -2.46 23.13
C ASP A 114 -17.30 -3.44 22.04
N THR A 115 -16.31 -4.27 22.36
CA THR A 115 -15.85 -5.39 21.52
C THR A 115 -16.79 -6.59 21.65
N GLY A 116 -18.08 -6.36 21.39
CA GLY A 116 -19.04 -7.43 21.13
C GLY A 116 -18.88 -7.94 19.68
N PRO A 117 -19.22 -9.19 19.36
CA PRO A 117 -19.20 -9.69 17.99
C PRO A 117 -20.28 -8.95 17.18
N ALA A 118 -19.87 -7.88 16.49
CA ALA A 118 -20.74 -7.05 15.69
C ALA A 118 -21.34 -7.89 14.54
N THR A 119 -22.58 -8.32 14.74
CA THR A 119 -23.46 -8.83 13.68
C THR A 119 -24.01 -7.63 12.91
N VAL A 120 -23.15 -6.97 12.12
CA VAL A 120 -23.58 -6.07 11.05
C VAL A 120 -22.63 -6.25 9.86
N SER A 121 -23.11 -7.01 8.87
CA SER A 121 -22.43 -7.36 7.61
C SER A 121 -22.42 -6.23 6.57
N THR A 122 -22.16 -4.99 7.00
CA THR A 122 -22.07 -3.86 6.08
C THR A 122 -20.61 -3.55 5.76
N PRO A 123 -20.25 -3.36 4.48
CA PRO A 123 -18.92 -2.87 4.12
C PRO A 123 -18.62 -1.53 4.79
N VAL A 124 -17.34 -1.24 5.01
CA VAL A 124 -16.88 0.07 5.52
C VAL A 124 -17.43 1.20 4.61
N PRO A 125 -17.99 2.29 5.17
CA PRO A 125 -18.55 3.37 4.37
C PRO A 125 -17.49 4.09 3.51
N VAL A 126 -17.94 4.68 2.40
CA VAL A 126 -17.10 5.56 1.57
C VAL A 126 -16.70 6.80 2.36
N GLY A 127 -15.43 7.20 2.25
CA GLY A 127 -14.82 8.31 2.97
C GLY A 127 -14.21 7.93 4.32
N GLU A 128 -14.56 6.76 4.87
CA GLU A 128 -13.98 6.27 6.12
C GLU A 128 -12.59 5.68 5.92
N CYS A 129 -11.81 5.69 6.99
CA CYS A 129 -10.54 4.99 7.04
C CYS A 129 -10.72 3.56 7.55
N ALA A 130 -10.01 2.63 6.93
CA ALA A 130 -10.00 1.22 7.29
C ALA A 130 -8.57 0.75 7.57
N ALA A 131 -8.41 -0.07 8.60
CA ALA A 131 -7.24 -0.92 8.78
C ALA A 131 -7.53 -2.29 8.17
N LEU A 132 -6.52 -2.90 7.55
CA LEU A 132 -6.60 -4.27 7.07
C LEU A 132 -5.99 -5.22 8.10
N HIS A 133 -6.69 -6.32 8.36
CA HIS A 133 -6.25 -7.44 9.19
C HIS A 133 -6.13 -8.69 8.34
N GLY A 134 -5.31 -9.64 8.77
CA GLY A 134 -4.95 -10.83 7.98
C GLY A 134 -3.74 -10.57 7.07
N ASP A 135 -3.29 -11.61 6.38
CA ASP A 135 -2.13 -11.57 5.48
C ASP A 135 -2.49 -11.79 4.01
N GLY A 136 -3.76 -12.12 3.74
CA GLY A 136 -4.31 -12.45 2.44
C GLY A 136 -3.85 -13.81 1.90
N HIS A 137 -3.08 -14.59 2.66
CA HIS A 137 -2.59 -15.91 2.23
C HIS A 137 -3.24 -17.03 3.02
N ASP A 138 -2.92 -17.10 4.32
CA ASP A 138 -3.48 -18.08 5.24
C ASP A 138 -4.74 -17.51 5.93
N ASP A 139 -4.79 -16.18 6.07
CA ASP A 139 -5.94 -15.45 6.62
C ASP A 139 -6.41 -14.38 5.62
N ALA A 140 -7.67 -14.48 5.21
CA ALA A 140 -8.26 -13.55 4.25
C ALA A 140 -8.27 -12.13 4.83
N LEU A 141 -7.96 -11.13 4.00
CA LEU A 141 -7.96 -9.74 4.45
C LEU A 141 -9.36 -9.31 4.89
N SER A 142 -9.44 -8.74 6.08
CA SER A 142 -10.65 -8.11 6.60
C SER A 142 -10.41 -6.64 6.90
N ALA A 143 -11.34 -5.78 6.47
CA ALA A 143 -11.31 -4.35 6.72
C ALA A 143 -12.13 -3.98 7.95
N ALA A 144 -11.53 -3.23 8.87
CA ALA A 144 -12.21 -2.65 10.03
C ALA A 144 -12.05 -1.12 10.03
N VAL A 145 -13.10 -0.41 10.45
CA VAL A 145 -13.04 1.06 10.60
C VAL A 145 -11.91 1.43 11.55
N ALA A 146 -11.12 2.43 11.16
CA ALA A 146 -9.96 2.93 11.90
C ALA A 146 -9.89 4.46 11.80
N ARG A 147 -9.08 5.09 12.66
CA ARG A 147 -8.78 6.52 12.53
C ARG A 147 -7.79 6.75 11.40
N CYS A 148 -8.06 7.75 10.59
CA CYS A 148 -7.12 8.19 9.56
C CYS A 148 -5.81 8.67 10.21
N GLY A 149 -4.68 8.14 9.76
CA GLY A 149 -3.34 8.52 10.27
C GLY A 149 -2.80 7.64 11.39
N ASP A 150 -3.55 6.64 11.86
CA ASP A 150 -3.02 5.64 12.79
C ASP A 150 -2.39 4.48 12.02
N GLY A 151 -1.06 4.42 11.96
CA GLY A 151 -0.34 3.36 11.26
C GLY A 151 -0.68 3.22 9.78
N MET A 152 -0.67 2.00 9.25
CA MET A 152 -1.06 1.72 7.86
C MET A 152 -2.58 1.57 7.76
N THR A 153 -3.24 2.59 7.19
CA THR A 153 -4.68 2.59 6.91
C THR A 153 -4.96 2.88 5.44
N TYR A 154 -6.21 2.73 5.04
CA TYR A 154 -6.71 3.01 3.70
C TYR A 154 -7.96 3.88 3.80
N THR A 155 -8.13 4.85 2.90
CA THR A 155 -9.41 5.57 2.74
C THR A 155 -10.28 4.79 1.74
N VAL A 156 -11.53 4.52 2.09
CA VAL A 156 -12.49 3.91 1.16
C VAL A 156 -12.97 4.96 0.16
N ALA A 157 -12.52 4.85 -1.09
CA ALA A 157 -12.87 5.77 -2.17
C ALA A 157 -14.26 5.51 -2.75
N ALA A 158 -14.62 4.22 -2.86
CA ALA A 158 -15.89 3.77 -3.42
C ALA A 158 -16.17 2.32 -3.01
N HIS A 159 -17.36 1.84 -3.34
CA HIS A 159 -17.65 0.40 -3.40
C HIS A 159 -17.54 -0.09 -4.85
N THR A 160 -17.18 -1.35 -5.03
CA THR A 160 -17.09 -1.96 -6.35
C THR A 160 -18.47 -2.12 -6.99
N ASP A 161 -18.49 -2.22 -8.31
CA ASP A 161 -19.68 -2.65 -9.05
C ASP A 161 -19.96 -4.15 -8.86
N VAL A 162 -21.03 -4.65 -9.50
CA VAL A 162 -21.41 -6.07 -9.44
C VAL A 162 -20.36 -7.01 -10.04
N ALA A 163 -19.45 -6.50 -10.86
CA ALA A 163 -18.35 -7.25 -11.46
C ALA A 163 -17.04 -7.13 -10.65
N GLY A 164 -17.05 -6.42 -9.51
CA GLY A 164 -15.89 -6.24 -8.64
C GLY A 164 -14.94 -5.13 -9.10
N ASN A 165 -15.34 -4.27 -10.02
CA ASN A 165 -14.50 -3.18 -10.52
C ASN A 165 -14.71 -1.90 -9.71
N CYS A 166 -13.63 -1.10 -9.56
CA CYS A 166 -13.76 0.26 -9.07
C CYS A 166 -14.36 1.20 -10.12
N PRO A 167 -15.24 2.12 -9.71
CA PRO A 167 -15.68 3.19 -10.58
C PRO A 167 -14.49 4.08 -10.99
N SER A 168 -14.63 4.77 -12.13
CA SER A 168 -13.64 5.76 -12.55
C SER A 168 -13.57 6.92 -11.54
N PRO A 169 -12.38 7.41 -11.18
CA PRO A 169 -11.06 6.99 -11.66
C PRO A 169 -10.61 5.67 -11.01
N ALA A 170 -10.15 4.72 -11.84
CA ALA A 170 -9.77 3.37 -11.41
C ALA A 170 -8.34 3.31 -10.80
N ASP A 171 -7.97 4.31 -9.99
CA ASP A 171 -6.68 4.36 -9.29
C ASP A 171 -6.72 3.87 -7.84
N ALA A 172 -7.91 3.53 -7.32
CA ALA A 172 -8.04 2.82 -6.06
C ALA A 172 -7.73 1.32 -6.21
N THR A 173 -7.19 0.72 -5.16
CA THR A 173 -6.89 -0.72 -5.09
C THR A 173 -8.13 -1.50 -4.64
N VAL A 174 -8.39 -2.66 -5.27
CA VAL A 174 -9.34 -3.68 -4.81
C VAL A 174 -8.55 -4.93 -4.40
N PHE A 175 -8.90 -5.52 -3.26
CA PHE A 175 -8.36 -6.82 -2.84
C PHE A 175 -9.39 -7.89 -3.16
N VAL A 176 -9.14 -8.72 -4.16
CA VAL A 176 -10.13 -9.70 -4.65
C VAL A 176 -10.13 -10.99 -3.82
N GLU A 177 -11.24 -11.71 -3.82
CA GLU A 177 -11.29 -13.08 -3.30
C GLU A 177 -10.30 -13.98 -4.07
N PRO A 178 -9.63 -14.95 -3.42
CA PRO A 178 -9.76 -15.34 -2.01
C PRO A 178 -8.86 -14.57 -1.04
N PHE A 179 -8.11 -13.57 -1.51
CA PHE A 179 -7.14 -12.82 -0.68
C PHE A 179 -7.83 -11.88 0.31
N ALA A 180 -9.10 -11.54 0.10
CA ALA A 180 -9.90 -10.75 1.00
C ALA A 180 -11.25 -11.40 1.26
N ASP A 181 -11.84 -11.10 2.42
CA ASP A 181 -13.22 -11.47 2.69
C ASP A 181 -14.20 -10.75 1.73
N ARG A 182 -15.43 -11.27 1.65
CA ARG A 182 -16.44 -10.74 0.72
C ARG A 182 -16.75 -9.25 0.93
N LEU A 183 -16.68 -8.73 2.16
CA LEU A 183 -17.01 -7.33 2.42
C LEU A 183 -15.86 -6.42 1.99
N THR A 184 -14.64 -6.83 2.26
CA THR A 184 -13.39 -6.15 1.92
C THR A 184 -13.15 -6.18 0.42
N ALA A 185 -13.49 -7.28 -0.26
CA ALA A 185 -13.42 -7.40 -1.71
C ALA A 185 -14.38 -6.48 -2.47
N ARG A 186 -15.28 -5.79 -1.75
CA ARG A 186 -16.20 -4.80 -2.31
C ARG A 186 -15.72 -3.36 -2.10
N LEU A 187 -14.53 -3.15 -1.56
CA LEU A 187 -14.00 -1.83 -1.26
C LEU A 187 -12.94 -1.42 -2.27
N CYS A 188 -13.08 -0.19 -2.77
CA CYS A 188 -12.06 0.51 -3.53
C CYS A 188 -11.29 1.40 -2.57
N MET A 189 -10.02 1.11 -2.35
CA MET A 189 -9.23 1.70 -1.28
C MET A 189 -8.00 2.44 -1.79
N VAL A 190 -7.78 3.64 -1.26
CA VAL A 190 -6.57 4.43 -1.47
C VAL A 190 -5.72 4.38 -0.20
N PRO A 191 -4.44 3.98 -0.26
CA PRO A 191 -3.61 3.89 0.94
C PRO A 191 -3.42 5.27 1.60
N ASN A 192 -3.33 5.29 2.92
CA ASN A 192 -3.00 6.46 3.73
C ASN A 192 -1.54 6.39 4.19
N LEU A 193 -0.62 6.45 3.22
CA LEU A 193 0.82 6.46 3.50
C LEU A 193 1.22 7.76 4.21
N MET A 194 2.17 7.67 5.14
CA MET A 194 2.65 8.80 5.95
C MET A 194 4.05 9.23 5.53
N THR A 195 4.28 10.55 5.54
CA THR A 195 5.57 11.16 5.27
C THR A 195 6.65 10.63 6.21
N GLY A 196 7.85 10.40 5.66
CA GLY A 196 9.01 9.88 6.37
C GLY A 196 9.01 8.37 6.60
N GLN A 197 7.91 7.68 6.32
CA GLN A 197 7.77 6.23 6.54
C GLN A 197 8.15 5.42 5.30
N CYS A 198 8.58 4.18 5.53
CA CYS A 198 8.88 3.22 4.49
C CYS A 198 7.84 2.11 4.44
N TYR A 199 7.51 1.67 3.23
CA TYR A 199 6.50 0.67 2.97
C TYR A 199 7.04 -0.36 1.98
N ALA A 200 6.95 -1.64 2.32
CA ALA A 200 7.17 -2.73 1.41
C ALA A 200 5.86 -3.07 0.69
N PHE A 201 5.93 -3.24 -0.63
CA PHE A 201 4.78 -3.70 -1.41
C PHE A 201 4.72 -5.24 -1.36
N GLY A 202 3.66 -5.77 -0.74
CA GLY A 202 3.40 -7.20 -0.65
C GLY A 202 2.88 -7.75 -1.97
N ILE A 203 3.65 -8.60 -2.64
CA ILE A 203 3.20 -9.38 -3.81
C ILE A 203 2.82 -10.78 -3.31
N PRO A 204 1.67 -11.36 -3.72
CA PRO A 204 0.73 -10.88 -4.75
C PRO A 204 -0.41 -10.00 -4.21
N THR A 205 -0.54 -9.84 -2.90
CA THR A 205 -1.73 -9.26 -2.27
C THR A 205 -1.94 -7.78 -2.60
N GLY A 206 -0.89 -7.06 -3.02
CA GLY A 206 -0.95 -5.65 -3.37
C GLY A 206 -1.06 -4.70 -2.18
N ILE A 207 -0.81 -5.20 -0.97
CA ILE A 207 -0.88 -4.43 0.28
C ILE A 207 0.44 -3.72 0.52
N TYR A 208 0.38 -2.52 1.10
CA TYR A 208 1.57 -1.87 1.65
C TYR A 208 1.72 -2.25 3.12
N ALA A 209 2.88 -2.78 3.49
CA ALA A 209 3.23 -3.02 4.88
C ALA A 209 4.30 -2.02 5.32
N GLN A 210 4.08 -1.33 6.44
CA GLN A 210 5.11 -0.45 7.00
C GLN A 210 6.32 -1.27 7.42
N THR A 211 7.52 -0.80 7.08
CA THR A 211 8.79 -1.51 7.33
C THR A 211 9.89 -0.52 7.72
N PRO A 212 10.92 -0.92 8.48
CA PRO A 212 12.09 -0.05 8.72
C PRO A 212 12.81 0.30 7.41
N CYS A 213 13.08 1.59 7.20
CA CYS A 213 13.82 2.06 6.02
C CYS A 213 15.23 1.46 5.91
N ALA A 214 15.87 1.13 7.04
CA ALA A 214 17.20 0.52 7.06
C ALA A 214 17.21 -0.93 6.53
N SER A 215 16.06 -1.59 6.48
CA SER A 215 15.88 -2.95 5.98
C SER A 215 15.25 -2.98 4.60
N ALA A 216 15.32 -1.87 3.87
CA ALA A 216 14.63 -1.70 2.60
C ALA A 216 15.19 -2.63 1.51
N GLY A 217 14.34 -3.51 1.00
CA GLY A 217 14.58 -4.29 -0.21
C GLY A 217 14.11 -3.56 -1.47
N ALA A 218 14.33 -4.15 -2.64
CA ALA A 218 14.04 -3.55 -3.95
C ALA A 218 12.56 -3.13 -4.17
N ALA A 219 11.61 -3.65 -3.38
CA ALA A 219 10.19 -3.31 -3.44
C ALA A 219 9.74 -2.35 -2.32
N THR A 220 10.67 -1.61 -1.73
CA THR A 220 10.38 -0.65 -0.65
C THR A 220 10.34 0.76 -1.21
N ILE A 221 9.28 1.49 -0.88
CA ILE A 221 9.18 2.93 -1.12
C ILE A 221 9.28 3.68 0.19
N ARG A 222 9.85 4.88 0.16
CA ARG A 222 9.75 5.86 1.23
C ARG A 222 8.92 7.04 0.75
N ILE A 223 8.04 7.53 1.61
CA ILE A 223 7.24 8.73 1.31
C ILE A 223 8.03 9.95 1.77
N GLU A 224 8.48 10.77 0.84
CA GLU A 224 9.20 12.01 1.13
C GLU A 224 8.23 13.15 1.39
N GLU A 225 7.15 13.22 0.61
CA GLU A 225 6.11 14.24 0.75
C GLU A 225 4.72 13.66 0.43
N ARG A 226 3.69 14.31 0.97
CA ARG A 226 2.29 13.97 0.77
C ARG A 226 1.49 15.25 0.62
N PHE A 227 0.64 15.29 -0.39
CA PHE A 227 -0.30 16.38 -0.64
C PHE A 227 -1.72 15.85 -0.78
N GLU A 228 -2.72 16.54 -0.22
CA GLU A 228 -4.14 16.21 -0.40
C GLU A 228 -4.73 16.86 -1.68
N VAL A 229 -3.96 16.78 -2.77
CA VAL A 229 -4.38 17.18 -4.12
C VAL A 229 -3.97 16.07 -5.09
N SER A 230 -4.70 15.97 -6.20
CA SER A 230 -4.35 15.06 -7.29
C SER A 230 -3.60 15.81 -8.38
N ASP A 231 -2.28 15.95 -8.21
CA ASP A 231 -1.42 16.73 -9.10
C ASP A 231 -0.05 16.05 -9.26
N ALA A 232 0.22 15.53 -10.45
CA ALA A 232 1.49 14.88 -10.77
C ALA A 232 2.70 15.82 -10.72
N HIS A 233 2.49 17.14 -10.70
CA HIS A 233 3.53 18.17 -10.63
C HIS A 233 3.75 18.71 -9.22
N ALA A 234 3.01 18.22 -8.21
CA ALA A 234 3.20 18.64 -6.82
C ALA A 234 4.61 18.29 -6.29
N CYS A 235 5.23 17.25 -6.84
CA CYS A 235 6.59 16.83 -6.52
C CYS A 235 7.61 17.63 -7.35
N THR A 236 8.07 18.78 -6.87
CA THR A 236 8.99 19.63 -7.63
C THR A 236 10.39 19.03 -7.79
N ASP A 237 10.83 18.24 -6.81
CA ASP A 237 12.20 17.73 -6.71
C ASP A 237 12.32 16.25 -7.11
N ALA A 238 11.22 15.63 -7.55
CA ALA A 238 11.18 14.23 -7.95
C ALA A 238 10.72 14.08 -9.41
N PRO A 239 11.34 13.18 -10.20
CA PRO A 239 10.85 12.85 -11.53
C PRO A 239 9.45 12.20 -11.43
N PRO A 240 8.64 12.22 -12.51
CA PRO A 240 7.30 11.62 -12.51
C PRO A 240 7.28 10.14 -12.11
N SER A 241 8.37 9.40 -12.38
CA SER A 241 8.53 7.99 -11.96
C SER A 241 8.61 7.77 -10.45
N ARG A 242 8.78 8.85 -9.67
CA ARG A 242 8.80 8.87 -8.21
C ARG A 242 7.55 9.55 -7.62
N THR A 243 6.46 9.58 -8.39
CA THR A 243 5.19 10.19 -7.96
C THR A 243 4.07 9.18 -8.05
N MET A 244 3.26 9.06 -6.99
CA MET A 244 2.00 8.31 -7.00
C MET A 244 0.83 9.27 -6.83
N VAL A 245 -0.09 9.28 -7.80
CA VAL A 245 -1.27 10.15 -7.82
C VAL A 245 -2.54 9.32 -7.73
N TYR A 246 -3.40 9.67 -6.77
CA TYR A 246 -4.73 9.14 -6.62
C TYR A 246 -5.76 10.25 -6.87
N ARG A 247 -6.73 9.99 -7.75
CA ARG A 247 -7.82 10.92 -8.08
C ARG A 247 -9.11 10.55 -7.37
N SER A 248 -9.33 9.26 -7.09
CA SER A 248 -10.55 8.78 -6.41
C SER A 248 -10.65 9.30 -4.98
N VAL A 249 -9.51 9.49 -4.31
CA VAL A 249 -9.32 10.32 -3.11
C VAL A 249 -8.16 11.26 -3.42
N PRO A 250 -8.38 12.58 -3.61
CA PRO A 250 -7.33 13.49 -4.07
C PRO A 250 -6.07 13.42 -3.20
N ARG A 251 -5.03 12.80 -3.75
CA ARG A 251 -3.77 12.64 -3.05
C ARG A 251 -2.60 12.45 -4.00
N THR A 252 -1.46 13.02 -3.62
CA THR A 252 -0.20 12.83 -4.31
C THR A 252 0.88 12.48 -3.29
N TYR A 253 1.71 11.48 -3.62
CA TYR A 253 2.87 11.08 -2.85
C TYR A 253 4.14 11.26 -3.68
N CYS A 254 5.13 11.92 -3.09
CA CYS A 254 6.49 11.97 -3.63
C CYS A 254 7.32 10.89 -2.93
N LEU A 255 8.02 10.08 -3.73
CA LEU A 255 8.62 8.83 -3.28
C LEU A 255 10.14 8.83 -3.45
N SER A 256 10.81 8.07 -2.61
CA SER A 256 12.17 7.59 -2.87
C SER A 256 12.26 6.07 -2.69
N TYR A 257 13.37 5.47 -3.13
CA TYR A 257 13.57 4.02 -3.06
C TYR A 257 14.82 3.72 -2.22
N PRO A 258 14.70 3.66 -0.89
CA PRO A 258 15.80 3.24 -0.04
C PRO A 258 16.19 1.81 -0.41
N GLY A 259 17.46 1.55 -0.71
CA GLY A 259 17.96 0.20 -1.02
C GLY A 259 18.38 -0.05 -2.46
N ILE A 260 17.89 0.75 -3.42
CA ILE A 260 18.51 0.87 -4.75
C ILE A 260 19.34 2.15 -4.77
N GLY A 261 20.58 2.06 -4.28
CA GLY A 261 21.51 3.18 -4.34
C GLY A 261 21.58 3.74 -5.76
N GLU A 262 21.58 5.07 -5.88
CA GLU A 262 21.89 5.78 -7.12
C GLU A 262 23.32 5.41 -7.51
N ARG A 263 23.46 4.34 -8.30
CA ARG A 263 24.73 4.00 -8.97
C ARG A 263 24.86 4.77 -10.26
#